data_AF-A0A6N2NET0-F1
#
_entry.id   AF-A0A6N2NET0-F1
#
_cell.length_a   1.000
_cell.length_b   1.000
_cell.length_c   1.000
_cell.angle_alpha   90.00
_cell.angle_beta   90.00
_cell.angle_gamma   90.00
#
_symmetry.space_group_name_H-M   'P 1'
#
loop_
_entity.id
_entity.type
_entity.pdbx_description
1 polymer ?
#
loop_
_entity_poly.entity_id
_entity_poly.type
_entity_poly.pdbx_seq_one_letter_code
_entity_poly.pdbx_strand_id
1 'polypeptide(L)'
;MKNYISEVIVQLSSNETSFRMERLYVNKLNVTLVQILKHEWPARWRSFIPDLVAAAKASETICENCMVILKLLSEEVFDFSRGEMTQQKIKELKQSLNSEFQLIHELCLYVLSASQRTELIRATLSTLLSFLGFPWAIFLNLPGM
;
A
#
# COMPACT_ATOMS: atom_id res chain seq x y z
N MET A 1 17.18 -6.23 -1.02
CA MET A 1 15.70 -6.09 -1.04
C MET A 1 15.23 -4.64 -1.02
N LYS A 2 15.76 -3.78 -0.14
CA LYS A 2 15.49 -2.33 -0.18
C LYS A 2 15.76 -1.71 -1.57
N ASN A 3 16.94 -1.99 -2.12
CA ASN A 3 17.31 -1.53 -3.46
C ASN A 3 16.36 -2.06 -4.53
N TYR A 4 15.90 -3.31 -4.41
CA TYR A 4 14.97 -3.91 -5.37
C TYR A 4 13.61 -3.18 -5.41
N ILE A 5 13.02 -2.83 -4.26
CA ILE A 5 11.77 -2.05 -4.25
C ILE A 5 11.99 -0.67 -4.83
N SER A 6 13.02 0.03 -4.39
CA SER A 6 13.31 1.37 -4.87
C SER A 6 13.55 1.35 -6.37
N GLU A 7 14.29 0.37 -6.89
CA GLU A 7 14.52 0.15 -8.31
C GLU A 7 13.23 -0.12 -9.06
N VAL A 8 12.38 -1.04 -8.59
CA VAL A 8 11.09 -1.37 -9.23
C VAL A 8 10.17 -0.16 -9.25
N ILE A 9 9.99 0.53 -8.13
CA ILE A 9 9.12 1.70 -8.04
C ILE A 9 9.64 2.84 -8.92
N VAL A 10 10.95 3.11 -8.88
CA VAL A 10 11.55 4.16 -9.71
C VAL A 10 11.46 3.79 -11.19
N GLN A 11 11.77 2.55 -11.59
CA GLN A 11 11.65 2.12 -12.98
C GLN A 11 10.22 2.28 -13.51
N LEU A 12 9.22 1.92 -12.71
CA LEU A 12 7.82 1.98 -13.12
C LEU A 12 7.21 3.37 -13.06
N SER A 13 7.77 4.29 -12.28
CA SER A 13 7.13 5.57 -11.95
C SER A 13 8.01 6.80 -12.19
N SER A 14 9.20 6.63 -12.77
CA SER A 14 10.14 7.73 -13.07
C SER A 14 9.69 8.61 -14.24
N ASN A 15 8.97 8.06 -15.20
CA ASN A 15 8.47 8.80 -16.36
C ASN A 15 6.95 8.79 -16.38
N GLU A 16 6.34 9.97 -16.24
CA GLU A 16 4.89 10.13 -16.25
C GLU A 16 4.24 9.67 -17.55
N THR A 17 4.83 9.95 -18.71
CA THR A 17 4.29 9.53 -20.01
C THR A 17 4.24 8.00 -20.11
N SER A 18 5.33 7.32 -19.73
CA SER A 18 5.39 5.84 -19.72
C SER A 18 4.44 5.25 -18.68
N PHE A 19 4.39 5.82 -17.47
CA PHE A 19 3.48 5.38 -16.41
C PHE A 19 2.00 5.44 -16.84
N ARG A 20 1.63 6.46 -17.64
CA ARG A 20 0.28 6.61 -18.19
C ARG A 20 0.01 5.66 -19.35
N MET A 21 0.93 5.53 -20.30
CA MET A 21 0.78 4.67 -21.47
C MET A 21 0.77 3.18 -21.10
N GLU A 22 1.57 2.79 -20.11
CA GLU A 22 1.76 1.40 -19.71
C GLU A 22 1.01 1.05 -18.41
N ARG A 23 -0.05 1.79 -18.07
CA ARG A 23 -0.78 1.65 -16.81
C ARG A 23 -1.20 0.22 -16.49
N LEU A 24 -1.62 -0.55 -17.50
CA LEU A 24 -1.97 -1.97 -17.34
C LEU A 24 -0.77 -2.83 -16.93
N TYR A 25 0.39 -2.57 -17.51
CA TYR A 25 1.63 -3.28 -17.20
C TYR A 25 2.09 -2.95 -15.78
N VAL A 26 2.11 -1.66 -15.41
CA VAL A 26 2.45 -1.21 -14.06
C VAL A 26 1.50 -1.81 -13.02
N ASN A 27 0.19 -1.82 -13.29
CA ASN A 27 -0.78 -2.45 -12.39
C ASN A 27 -0.53 -3.95 -12.22
N LYS A 28 -0.19 -4.69 -13.29
CA LYS A 28 0.15 -6.11 -13.18
C LYS A 28 1.37 -6.33 -12.29
N LEU A 29 2.41 -5.50 -12.44
CA LEU A 29 3.60 -5.58 -11.60
C LEU A 29 3.31 -5.23 -10.14
N ASN A 30 2.46 -4.24 -9.88
CA ASN A 30 2.02 -3.93 -8.51
C ASN A 30 1.28 -5.12 -7.89
N VAL A 31 0.39 -5.79 -8.63
CA VAL A 31 -0.27 -7.01 -8.17
C VAL A 31 0.75 -8.12 -7.88
N THR A 32 1.72 -8.35 -8.77
CA THR A 32 2.80 -9.33 -8.54
C THR A 32 3.61 -8.99 -7.29
N LEU A 33 3.95 -7.72 -7.06
CA LEU A 33 4.64 -7.26 -5.86
C LEU A 33 3.82 -7.59 -4.60
N VAL A 34 2.51 -7.32 -4.61
CA VAL A 34 1.64 -7.65 -3.47
C VAL A 34 1.57 -9.15 -3.21
N GLN A 35 1.58 -9.99 -4.25
CA GLN A 35 1.66 -11.43 -4.06
C GLN A 35 2.96 -11.86 -3.37
N ILE A 36 4.10 -11.22 -3.67
CA ILE A 36 5.36 -11.46 -2.95
C ILE A 36 5.23 -11.01 -1.48
N LEU A 37 4.65 -9.82 -1.25
CA LEU A 37 4.50 -9.26 0.09
C LEU A 37 3.65 -10.13 1.02
N LYS A 38 2.62 -10.82 0.50
CA LYS A 38 1.82 -11.78 1.29
C LYS A 38 2.69 -12.84 1.96
N HIS A 39 3.76 -13.28 1.31
CA HIS A 39 4.65 -14.32 1.83
C HIS A 39 5.79 -13.76 2.69
N GLU A 40 6.36 -12.62 2.30
CA GLU A 40 7.57 -12.08 2.94
C GLU A 40 7.29 -11.07 4.05
N TRP A 41 6.28 -10.23 3.87
CA TRP A 41 5.85 -9.28 4.89
C TRP A 41 4.86 -9.98 5.85
N PRO A 42 4.92 -9.72 7.17
CA PRO A 42 5.78 -8.76 7.88
C PRO A 42 7.10 -9.37 8.39
N ALA A 43 7.25 -10.70 8.41
CA ALA A 43 8.35 -11.36 9.12
C ALA A 43 9.74 -11.15 8.49
N ARG A 44 9.84 -11.29 7.16
CA ARG A 44 11.11 -11.21 6.40
C ARG A 44 11.37 -9.81 5.87
N TRP A 45 10.31 -9.00 5.69
CA TRP A 45 10.41 -7.67 5.08
C TRP A 45 9.85 -6.54 5.95
N ARG A 46 10.22 -6.46 7.23
CA ARG A 46 9.64 -5.49 8.18
C ARG A 46 9.68 -4.03 7.73
N SER A 47 10.74 -3.61 7.02
CA SER A 47 10.90 -2.22 6.59
C SER A 47 10.09 -1.83 5.35
N PHE A 48 9.25 -2.73 4.80
CA PHE A 48 8.51 -2.47 3.57
C PHE A 48 7.70 -1.17 3.62
N ILE A 49 6.81 -1.01 4.61
CA ILE A 49 5.95 0.19 4.70
C ILE A 49 6.78 1.46 4.93
N PRO A 50 7.72 1.51 5.90
CA PRO A 50 8.60 2.68 6.05
C PRO A 50 9.39 3.04 4.79
N ASP A 51 9.96 2.05 4.10
CA ASP A 51 10.74 2.26 2.88
C ASP A 51 9.84 2.75 1.72
N LEU A 52 8.61 2.23 1.62
CA LEU A 52 7.61 2.65 0.62
C LEU A 52 7.15 4.09 0.85
N VAL A 53 6.88 4.46 2.11
CA VAL A 53 6.51 5.83 2.50
C VAL A 53 7.64 6.81 2.23
N ALA A 54 8.90 6.41 2.46
CA ALA A 54 10.05 7.22 2.11
C ALA A 54 10.17 7.42 0.59
N ALA A 55 9.99 6.36 -0.19
CA ALA A 55 10.01 6.43 -1.66
C ALA A 55 8.89 7.31 -2.23
N ALA A 56 7.69 7.26 -1.64
CA ALA A 56 6.52 8.04 -2.05
C ALA A 56 6.77 9.56 -2.05
N LYS A 57 7.76 10.06 -1.29
CA LYS A 57 8.12 11.48 -1.22
C LYS A 57 9.05 11.94 -2.36
N ALA A 58 9.55 11.04 -3.20
CA ALA A 58 10.51 11.37 -4.25
C ALA A 58 9.88 12.10 -5.45
N SER A 59 8.66 11.74 -5.85
CA SER A 59 7.91 12.42 -6.90
C SER A 59 6.41 12.10 -6.79
N GLU A 60 5.55 12.94 -7.37
CA GLU A 60 4.10 12.70 -7.35
C GLU A 60 3.69 11.42 -8.10
N THR A 61 4.39 11.07 -9.19
CA THR A 61 4.12 9.84 -9.95
C THR A 61 4.53 8.60 -9.15
N ILE A 62 5.67 8.65 -8.44
CA ILE A 62 6.07 7.59 -7.51
C ILE A 62 5.06 7.49 -6.36
N CYS A 63 4.63 8.63 -5.81
CA CYS A 63 3.62 8.67 -4.76
C CYS A 63 2.31 8.02 -5.20
N GLU A 64 1.85 8.31 -6.42
CA GLU A 64 0.63 7.74 -6.99
C GLU A 64 0.73 6.22 -7.07
N ASN A 65 1.87 5.69 -7.51
CA ASN A 65 2.10 4.26 -7.56
C ASN A 65 2.18 3.61 -6.16
N CYS A 66 2.85 4.27 -5.21
CA CYS A 66 2.90 3.82 -3.82
C CYS A 66 1.50 3.74 -3.19
N MET A 67 0.62 4.72 -3.45
CA MET A 67 -0.78 4.68 -3.01
C MET A 67 -1.52 3.48 -3.60
N VAL A 68 -1.34 3.20 -4.90
CA VAL A 68 -1.93 2.02 -5.54
C VAL A 68 -1.43 0.71 -4.90
N ILE A 69 -0.14 0.58 -4.62
CA ILE A 69 0.43 -0.60 -3.95
C ILE A 69 -0.15 -0.77 -2.54
N LEU A 70 -0.25 0.31 -1.76
CA LEU A 70 -0.83 0.29 -0.41
C LEU A 70 -2.31 -0.13 -0.43
N LYS A 71 -3.08 0.40 -1.40
CA LYS A 71 -4.46 0.01 -1.62
C LYS A 71 -4.57 -1.49 -1.91
N LEU A 72 -3.84 -1.99 -2.90
CA LEU A 72 -3.86 -3.41 -3.29
C LEU A 72 -3.46 -4.32 -2.13
N LEU A 73 -2.45 -3.93 -1.35
CA LEU A 73 -2.05 -4.67 -0.15
C LEU A 73 -3.18 -4.72 0.88
N SER A 74 -3.85 -3.59 1.13
CA SER A 74 -4.98 -3.55 2.06
C SER A 74 -6.14 -4.42 1.57
N GLU A 75 -6.48 -4.36 0.28
CA GLU A 75 -7.52 -5.18 -0.32
C GLU A 75 -7.18 -6.67 -0.19
N GLU A 76 -5.95 -7.09 -0.48
CA GLU A 76 -5.54 -8.50 -0.31
C GLU A 76 -5.54 -8.98 1.15
N VAL A 77 -5.26 -8.11 2.11
CA VAL A 77 -5.25 -8.46 3.55
C VAL A 77 -6.67 -8.49 4.14
N PHE A 78 -7.58 -7.66 3.63
CA PHE A 78 -8.91 -7.47 4.22
C PHE A 78 -10.06 -8.08 3.42
N ASP A 79 -9.98 -8.13 2.09
CA ASP A 79 -10.92 -8.83 1.22
C ASP A 79 -10.54 -10.32 1.18
N PHE A 80 -11.12 -11.09 2.11
CA PHE A 80 -10.90 -12.53 2.23
C PHE A 80 -11.73 -13.36 1.23
N SER A 81 -12.03 -12.84 0.05
CA SER A 81 -12.89 -13.52 -0.93
C SER A 81 -12.30 -14.82 -1.51
N ARG A 82 -11.00 -15.11 -1.33
CA ARG A 82 -10.31 -16.21 -2.05
C ARG A 82 -9.80 -17.38 -1.22
N GLY A 83 -9.81 -17.32 0.12
CA GLY A 83 -9.36 -18.45 0.96
C GLY A 83 -7.88 -18.84 0.83
N GLU A 84 -7.03 -17.99 0.24
CA GLU A 84 -5.63 -18.28 -0.09
C GLU A 84 -4.66 -18.21 1.11
N MET A 85 -5.10 -17.66 2.24
CA MET A 85 -4.28 -17.47 3.43
C MET A 85 -4.93 -18.11 4.66
N THR A 86 -4.11 -18.65 5.56
CA THR A 86 -4.59 -19.18 6.84
C THR A 86 -5.10 -18.04 7.74
N GLN A 87 -6.06 -18.35 8.61
CA GLN A 87 -6.60 -17.37 9.57
C GLN A 87 -5.51 -16.72 10.43
N GLN A 88 -4.51 -17.51 10.83
CA GLN A 88 -3.37 -17.02 11.60
C GLN A 88 -2.53 -16.00 10.80
N LYS A 89 -2.21 -16.31 9.54
CA LYS A 89 -1.44 -15.39 8.69
C LYS A 89 -2.19 -14.09 8.44
N ILE A 90 -3.51 -14.15 8.24
CA ILE A 90 -4.37 -12.97 8.08
C ILE A 90 -4.34 -12.12 9.35
N LYS A 91 -4.49 -12.73 10.52
CA LYS A 91 -4.43 -12.01 11.80
C LYS A 91 -3.09 -11.28 11.95
N GLU A 92 -1.98 -11.94 11.64
CA GLU A 92 -0.63 -11.33 11.69
C GLU A 92 -0.47 -10.17 10.72
N LEU A 93 -0.92 -10.32 9.47
CA LEU A 93 -0.89 -9.27 8.45
C LEU A 93 -1.74 -8.07 8.86
N LYS A 94 -2.97 -8.30 9.36
CA LYS A 94 -3.85 -7.26 9.87
C LYS A 94 -3.23 -6.51 11.04
N GLN A 95 -2.66 -7.22 12.01
CA GLN A 95 -2.00 -6.60 13.16
C GLN A 95 -0.81 -5.73 12.73
N SER A 96 0.01 -6.25 11.81
CA SER A 96 1.17 -5.51 11.29
C SER A 96 0.76 -4.30 10.45
N LEU A 97 -0.35 -4.39 9.73
CA LEU A 97 -0.84 -3.26 8.92
C LEU A 97 -1.42 -2.17 9.84
N ASN A 98 -2.05 -2.57 10.94
CA ASN A 98 -2.53 -1.65 11.98
C ASN A 98 -1.37 -0.95 12.70
N SER A 99 -0.29 -1.64 13.03
CA SER A 99 0.89 -0.99 13.65
C SER A 99 1.56 0.03 12.73
N GLU A 100 1.49 -0.19 11.42
CA GLU A 100 2.06 0.72 10.41
C GLU A 100 1.05 1.76 9.90
N PHE A 101 -0.22 1.69 10.33
CA PHE A 101 -1.29 2.52 9.80
C PHE A 101 -1.06 4.02 10.02
N GLN A 102 -0.46 4.38 11.17
CA GLN A 102 -0.15 5.78 11.45
C GLN A 102 0.74 6.40 10.37
N LEU A 103 1.79 5.69 9.93
CA LEU A 103 2.70 6.17 8.89
C LEU A 103 2.00 6.33 7.54
N ILE A 104 1.12 5.39 7.20
CA ILE A 104 0.32 5.44 5.97
C ILE A 104 -0.65 6.62 6.01
N HIS A 105 -1.33 6.82 7.14
CA HIS A 105 -2.29 7.91 7.33
C HIS A 105 -1.60 9.28 7.27
N GLU A 106 -0.45 9.44 7.90
CA GLU A 106 0.36 10.67 7.82
C GLU A 106 0.78 10.98 6.38
N LEU A 107 1.17 9.95 5.60
CA LEU A 107 1.47 10.12 4.17
C LEU A 107 0.23 10.58 3.40
N CYS A 108 -0.94 9.98 3.64
CA CYS A 108 -2.17 10.38 2.98
C CYS A 108 -2.55 11.84 3.27
N LEU A 109 -2.46 12.28 4.53
CA LEU A 109 -2.73 13.67 4.90
C LEU A 109 -1.73 14.64 4.28
N TYR A 110 -0.45 14.26 4.24
CA TYR A 110 0.58 15.04 3.56
C TYR A 110 0.25 15.23 2.07
N VAL A 111 -0.12 14.16 1.37
CA VAL A 111 -0.46 14.23 -0.06
C VAL A 111 -1.71 15.08 -0.31
N LEU A 112 -2.76 14.92 0.50
CA LEU A 112 -4.00 15.69 0.39
C LEU A 112 -3.82 17.18 0.65
N SER A 113 -2.80 17.57 1.41
CA SER A 113 -2.49 18.98 1.68
C SER A 113 -1.47 19.57 0.70
N ALA A 114 -0.54 18.77 0.18
CA ALA A 114 0.58 19.25 -0.61
C ALA A 114 0.40 19.13 -2.14
N SER A 115 -0.41 18.20 -2.63
CA SER A 115 -0.57 17.95 -4.07
C SER A 115 -1.85 18.56 -4.64
N GLN A 116 -1.78 19.03 -5.89
CA GLN A 116 -2.94 19.50 -6.68
C GLN A 116 -3.29 18.51 -7.80
N ARG A 117 -2.59 17.38 -7.91
CA ARG A 117 -2.76 16.41 -8.98
C ARG A 117 -3.96 15.51 -8.69
N THR A 118 -5.02 15.67 -9.49
CA THR A 118 -6.29 14.95 -9.35
C THR A 118 -6.12 13.43 -9.27
N GLU A 119 -5.24 12.85 -10.09
CA GLU A 119 -5.02 11.40 -10.11
C GLU A 119 -4.36 10.88 -8.82
N LEU A 120 -3.41 11.64 -8.27
CA LEU A 120 -2.77 11.30 -7.01
C LEU A 120 -3.77 11.43 -5.85
N ILE A 121 -4.53 12.53 -5.79
CA ILE A 121 -5.60 12.72 -4.79
C ILE A 121 -6.62 11.57 -4.86
N ARG A 122 -7.04 11.16 -6.07
CA ARG A 122 -7.95 10.03 -6.27
C ARG A 122 -7.35 8.72 -5.75
N ALA A 123 -6.07 8.45 -6.04
CA ALA A 123 -5.38 7.27 -5.55
C ALA A 123 -5.29 7.27 -4.01
N THR A 124 -4.95 8.41 -3.40
CA THR A 124 -4.88 8.59 -1.95
C THR A 124 -6.24 8.40 -1.28
N LEU A 125 -7.31 9.00 -1.81
CA LEU A 125 -8.66 8.82 -1.28
C LEU A 125 -9.14 7.37 -1.42
N SER A 126 -8.85 6.72 -2.54
CA SER A 126 -9.17 5.30 -2.75
C SER A 126 -8.42 4.41 -1.76
N THR A 127 -7.16 4.74 -1.45
CA THR A 127 -6.36 4.06 -0.45
C THR A 127 -6.99 4.26 0.92
N LEU A 128 -7.23 5.49 1.36
CA LEU A 128 -7.91 5.76 2.64
C LEU A 128 -9.25 5.01 2.75
N LEU A 129 -10.06 5.02 1.70
CA LEU A 129 -11.33 4.30 1.68
C LEU A 129 -11.14 2.78 1.87
N SER A 130 -10.14 2.17 1.24
CA SER A 130 -9.85 0.75 1.43
C SER A 130 -9.44 0.40 2.87
N PHE A 131 -8.78 1.31 3.58
CA PHE A 131 -8.46 1.15 5.01
C PHE A 131 -9.68 1.39 5.92
N LEU A 132 -10.58 2.31 5.56
CA LEU A 132 -11.79 2.65 6.32
C LEU A 132 -12.97 1.71 6.07
N GLY A 133 -13.01 1.06 4.90
CA GLY A 133 -14.12 0.21 4.45
C GLY A 133 -14.31 -1.06 5.26
N PHE A 134 -13.42 -1.34 6.21
CA PHE A 134 -13.52 -2.52 7.05
C PHE A 134 -13.81 -2.17 8.52
N PRO A 135 -14.88 -2.71 9.13
CA PRO A 135 -15.33 -2.36 10.49
C PRO A 135 -14.36 -2.65 11.65
N TRP A 136 -13.19 -3.27 11.44
CA TRP A 136 -12.30 -3.67 12.54
C TRP A 136 -11.46 -2.54 13.15
N ALA A 137 -11.38 -1.36 12.52
CA ALA A 137 -10.73 -0.19 13.13
C ALA A 137 -11.45 0.24 14.44
N ILE A 138 -12.74 -0.09 14.58
CA ILE A 138 -13.54 0.14 15.79
C ILE A 138 -13.39 -1.01 16.80
N PHE A 139 -13.23 -2.26 16.33
CA PHE A 139 -13.18 -3.44 17.22
C PHE A 139 -11.80 -3.78 17.78
N LEU A 140 -10.70 -3.33 17.18
CA LEU A 140 -9.34 -3.57 17.71
C LEU A 140 -8.97 -2.67 18.91
N ASN A 141 -9.79 -1.68 19.25
CA ASN A 141 -9.62 -0.81 20.42
C ASN A 141 -10.55 -1.16 21.60
N LEU A 142 -11.33 -2.25 21.54
CA LEU A 142 -12.12 -2.70 22.68
C LEU A 142 -11.34 -3.77 23.46
N PRO A 143 -10.90 -3.50 24.70
CA PRO A 143 -10.33 -4.53 25.55
C PRO A 143 -11.47 -5.43 26.03
N GLY A 144 -11.50 -6.70 25.60
CA GLY A 144 -12.33 -7.72 26.26
C GLY A 144 -13.17 -8.68 25.41
N MET A 145 -12.69 -9.15 24.26
CA MET A 145 -13.12 -10.44 23.68
C MET A 145 -11.93 -11.23 23.12
#